data_AF-X1HNI5-F1
#
_entry.id   AF-X1HNI5-F1
#
_cell.length_a   1.000
_cell.length_b   1.000
_cell.length_c   1.000
_cell.angle_alpha   90.00
_cell.angle_beta   90.00
_cell.angle_gamma   90.00
#
_symmetry.space_group_name_H-M   'P 1'
#
loop_
_entity.id
_entity.type
_entity.pdbx_description
1 polymer ?
#
loop_
_entity_poly.entity_id
_entity_poly.type
_entity_poly.pdbx_seq_one_letter_code
_entity_poly.pdbx_strand_id
1 'polypeptide(L)' 'MFPGLGGLNPKKMQAMMKQLGMNQEEIDALRVIIEKQDNTKIVIENPSVTKISVQGKESFQ' A
#
# COMPACT_ATOMS: atom_id res chain seq x y z
N MET A 1 -23.20 -0.28 -0.03
CA MET A 1 -23.40 -1.21 -1.17
C MET A 1 -23.83 -0.37 -2.37
N PHE A 2 -22.94 -0.13 -3.33
CA PHE A 2 -23.26 0.67 -4.52
C PHE A 2 -23.77 -0.23 -5.66
N PRO A 3 -24.94 0.06 -6.26
CA PRO A 3 -25.54 -0.74 -7.33
C PRO A 3 -24.82 -0.43 -8.66
N GLY A 4 -24.22 -1.45 -9.29
CA GLY A 4 -23.57 -1.30 -10.61
C GLY A 4 -22.29 -2.12 -10.86
N LEU A 5 -21.74 -2.80 -9.85
CA LEU A 5 -20.49 -3.57 -9.97
C LEU A 5 -20.70 -5.07 -10.28
N GLY A 6 -21.85 -5.46 -10.83
CA GLY A 6 -22.08 -6.82 -11.31
C GLY A 6 -21.48 -7.02 -12.70
N GLY A 7 -20.17 -7.29 -12.79
CA GLY A 7 -19.57 -7.80 -14.04
C GLY A 7 -18.29 -7.13 -14.54
N LEU A 8 -17.61 -6.29 -13.74
CA LEU A 8 -16.30 -5.79 -14.13
C LEU A 8 -15.25 -6.91 -14.03
N ASN A 9 -14.80 -7.36 -15.20
CA ASN A 9 -13.73 -8.34 -15.35
C ASN A 9 -12.48 -7.88 -14.55
N PRO A 10 -11.91 -8.70 -13.65
CA PRO A 10 -10.82 -8.30 -12.74
C PRO A 10 -9.62 -7.64 -13.44
N LYS A 11 -9.32 -8.05 -14.68
CA LYS A 11 -8.28 -7.41 -15.52
C LYS A 11 -8.59 -5.94 -15.84
N LYS A 12 -9.86 -5.60 -16.06
CA LYS A 12 -10.28 -4.20 -16.30
C LYS A 12 -10.20 -3.36 -15.03
N MET A 13 -10.52 -3.92 -13.86
CA MET A 13 -10.32 -3.23 -12.59
C MET A 13 -8.83 -3.00 -12.32
N GLN A 14 -7.97 -3.98 -12.59
CA GLN A 14 -6.52 -3.83 -12.43
C GLN A 14 -5.93 -2.78 -13.39
N ALA A 15 -6.41 -2.73 -14.64
CA ALA A 15 -6.04 -1.68 -15.59
C ALA A 15 -6.53 -0.30 -15.16
N MET A 16 -7.76 -0.21 -14.62
CA MET A 16 -8.32 1.02 -14.08
C MET A 16 -7.55 1.51 -12.84
N MET A 17 -7.15 0.61 -11.93
CA MET A 17 -6.32 0.94 -10.77
C MET A 17 -4.95 1.49 -11.21
N LYS A 18 -4.31 0.88 -12.21
CA LYS A 18 -3.07 1.40 -12.80
C LYS A 18 -3.27 2.77 -13.46
N GLN A 19 -4.37 2.98 -14.18
CA GLN A 19 -4.71 4.27 -14.79
C GLN A 19 -4.97 5.37 -13.77
N LEU A 20 -5.46 5.02 -12.58
CA LEU A 20 -5.63 5.94 -11.45
C LEU A 20 -4.30 6.25 -10.74
N GLY A 21 -3.18 5.68 -11.21
CA GLY A 21 -1.86 5.88 -10.62
C GLY A 21 -1.71 5.19 -9.26
N MET A 22 -2.49 4.13 -9.02
CA MET A 22 -2.36 3.29 -7.82
C MET A 22 -1.44 2.10 -8.12
N ASN A 23 -0.34 2.01 -7.40
CA ASN A 23 0.58 0.88 -7.41
C ASN A 23 0.68 0.29 -6.00
N GLN A 24 0.73 -1.04 -5.89
CA GLN A 24 0.91 -1.75 -4.63
C GLN A 24 2.07 -2.74 -4.79
N GLU A 25 3.01 -2.70 -3.86
CA GLU A 25 4.23 -3.50 -3.86
C GLU A 25 4.47 -4.06 -2.46
N GLU A 26 4.68 -5.38 -2.36
CA GLU A 26 5.17 -6.01 -1.12
C GLU A 26 6.66 -5.73 -0.96
N ILE A 27 7.06 -5.34 0.25
CA ILE A 27 8.44 -5.07 0.62
C ILE A 27 8.93 -6.21 1.51
N ASP A 28 9.95 -6.94 1.04
CA ASP A 28 10.69 -7.90 1.83
C ASP A 28 11.66 -7.15 2.77
N ALA A 29 11.13 -6.75 3.93
CA ALA A 29 11.85 -5.95 4.92
C ALA A 29 12.32 -6.83 6.08
N LEU A 30 13.61 -6.74 6.42
CA LEU A 30 14.14 -7.37 7.64
C LEU A 30 13.63 -6.68 8.92
N ARG A 31 13.47 -5.35 8.89
CA ARG A 31 13.01 -4.56 10.04
C ARG A 31 12.38 -3.24 9.63
N VAL A 32 11.49 -2.73 10.46
CA VAL A 32 10.97 -1.35 10.40
C VAL A 32 11.36 -0.61 11.69
N ILE A 33 11.91 0.59 11.53
CA ILE A 33 12.28 1.48 12.64
C ILE A 33 11.45 2.75 12.52
N ILE A 34 10.64 3.04 13.54
CA ILE A 34 9.87 4.28 13.63
C ILE A 34 10.57 5.18 14.66
N GLU A 35 11.17 6.27 14.19
CA GLU A 35 11.77 7.29 15.05
C GLU A 35 10.71 8.33 15.43
N LYS A 36 10.50 8.51 16.73
CA LYS A 36 9.53 9.48 17.26
C LYS A 36 10.22 10.79 17.62
N GLN A 37 9.44 11.88 17.60
CA GLN A 37 9.92 13.23 17.92
C GLN A 37 10.45 13.35 19.36
N ASP A 38 10.04 12.46 20.27
CA ASP A 38 10.50 12.40 21.67
C ASP A 38 11.82 11.62 21.84
N ASN A 39 12.54 11.33 20.75
CA ASN A 39 13.76 10.53 20.69
C ASN A 39 13.59 9.04 21.08
N THR A 40 12.36 8.55 21.21
CA THR A 40 12.12 7.12 21.39
C THR A 40 11.95 6.42 20.05
N LYS A 41 12.16 5.10 20.01
CA LYS A 41 12.06 4.29 18.80
C LYS A 41 11.12 3.12 19.00
N ILE A 42 10.40 2.74 17.94
CA ILE A 42 9.69 1.46 17.83
C ILE A 42 10.43 0.65 16.78
N VAL A 43 10.80 -0.58 17.14
CA VAL A 43 11.50 -1.51 16.26
C VAL A 43 10.61 -2.73 16.05
N ILE A 44 10.32 -3.02 14.79
CA ILE A 44 9.51 -4.18 14.38
C ILE A 44 10.43 -5.08 13.55
N GLU A 45 10.67 -6.30 14.03
CA GLU A 45 11.52 -7.29 13.37
C GLU A 45 10.66 -8.25 12.51
N ASN A 46 11.17 -8.64 11.33
CA ASN A 46 10.45 -9.43 10.31
C ASN A 46 9.03 -8.91 10.00
N PRO A 47 8.85 -7.61 9.68
CA PRO A 47 7.54 -7.06 9.38
C PRO A 47 7.02 -7.52 8.02
N SER A 48 5.70 -7.64 7.92
CA SER A 48 5.00 -7.67 6.63
C SER A 48 4.71 -6.23 6.24
N VAL A 49 5.34 -5.72 5.17
CA VAL A 49 5.20 -4.33 4.73
C VAL A 49 4.68 -4.28 3.31
N THR A 50 3.63 -3.48 3.09
CA THR A 50 3.12 -3.20 1.75
C THR A 50 3.19 -1.71 1.46
N LYS A 51 3.90 -1.33 0.40
CA LYS A 51 3.92 0.05 -0.12
C LYS A 51 2.76 0.24 -1.09
N ILE A 52 2.02 1.33 -0.89
CA ILE A 52 0.94 1.76 -1.75
C ILE A 52 1.28 3.17 -2.24
N SER A 53 1.37 3.35 -3.55
CA SER A 53 1.61 4.65 -4.19
C SER A 53 0.35 5.08 -4.92
N VAL A 54 -0.18 6.27 -4.61
CA VAL A 54 -1.37 6.87 -5.24
C VAL A 54 -1.04 8.29 -5.70
N GLN A 55 -1.01 8.52 -7.01
CA GLN A 55 -0.80 9.87 -7.60
C GLN A 55 0.41 10.62 -6.99
N GLY A 56 1.51 9.90 -6.71
CA GLY A 56 2.73 10.45 -6.13
C GLY A 56 2.77 10.55 -4.61
N LYS A 57 1.70 10.16 -3.90
CA LYS A 57 1.72 9.95 -2.44
C LYS A 57 1.99 8.50 -2.12
N GLU A 58 2.82 8.24 -1.12
CA GLU A 58 3.16 6.90 -0.68
C GLU A 58 2.61 6.66 0.72
N SER A 59 2.05 5.47 0.94
CA SER A 59 1.65 4.98 2.26
C SER A 59 2.16 3.56 2.46
N PHE A 60 2.43 3.20 3.70
CA PHE A 60 2.91 1.89 4.09
C PHE A 60 1.88 1.26 5.03
N GLN A 61 1.53 0.00 4.76
CA GLN A 61 0.66 -0.83 5.60
C GLN A 61 1.46 -1.98 6.19
#